data_AF-A0A539CXA1-F1
#
_entry.id   AF-A0A539CXA1-F1
#
_cell.length_a   1.000
_cell.length_b   1.000
_cell.length_c   1.000
_cell.angle_alpha   90.00
_cell.angle_beta   90.00
_cell.angle_gamma   90.00
#
_symmetry.space_group_name_H-M   'P 1'
#
loop_
_entity.id
_entity.type
_entity.pdbx_description
1 polymer ?
#
loop_
_entity_poly.entity_id
_entity_poly.type
_entity_poly.pdbx_seq_one_letter_code
_entity_poly.pdbx_strand_id
1 'polypeptide(L)'
;MVVDAAFRFLSQRELSHMALIEARNVATGITLTAPGMESISIPFPQDCWRRIRIGGVLFSVVKPCDRCIVTTIDPETGQRPDRTEPLRNLERFVATGAAA
;
A
#
# COMPACT_ATOMS: atom_id res chain seq x y z
N MET A 1 8.76 0.41 -7.14
CA MET A 1 9.80 -0.38 -7.87
C MET A 1 9.52 -0.21 -9.35
N VAL A 2 10.48 0.26 -10.15
CA VAL A 2 10.28 0.50 -11.59
C VAL A 2 11.00 -0.61 -12.36
N VAL A 3 10.35 -1.14 -13.40
CA VAL A 3 10.93 -2.14 -14.29
C VAL A 3 10.76 -1.72 -15.74
N ASP A 4 11.67 -2.14 -16.61
CA ASP A 4 11.51 -1.98 -18.06
C ASP A 4 10.61 -3.07 -18.66
N ALA A 5 10.38 -3.02 -19.99
CA ALA A 5 9.57 -4.00 -20.71
C ALA A 5 10.17 -5.44 -20.70
N ALA A 6 11.44 -5.58 -20.34
CA ALA A 6 12.12 -6.86 -20.17
C ALA A 6 12.15 -7.32 -18.70
N PHE A 7 11.37 -6.66 -17.83
CA PHE A 7 11.31 -6.93 -16.38
C PHE A 7 12.63 -6.69 -15.63
N ARG A 8 13.54 -5.91 -16.20
CA ARG A 8 14.76 -5.51 -15.49
C ARG A 8 14.44 -4.36 -14.56
N PHE A 9 14.94 -4.45 -13.33
CA PHE A 9 14.82 -3.36 -12.36
C PHE A 9 15.57 -2.12 -12.86
N LEU A 10 14.93 -0.97 -12.77
CA LEU A 10 15.53 0.33 -13.05
C LEU A 10 15.76 1.07 -11.74
N SER A 11 17.01 1.41 -11.46
CA SER A 11 17.39 2.15 -10.25
C SER A 11 17.80 3.59 -10.54
N GLN A 12 17.70 4.46 -9.53
CA GLN A 12 18.22 5.83 -9.60
C GLN A 12 19.74 5.88 -9.87
N ARG A 13 20.49 4.82 -9.55
CA ARG A 13 21.93 4.76 -9.83
C ARG A 13 22.21 4.58 -11.32
N GLU A 14 21.34 3.84 -12.01
CA GLU A 14 21.44 3.63 -13.45
C GLU A 14 20.80 4.79 -14.24
N LEU A 15 19.75 5.40 -13.69
CA LEU A 15 19.01 6.52 -14.28
C LEU A 15 18.87 7.65 -13.26
N SER A 16 19.89 8.51 -13.16
CA SER A 16 19.94 9.59 -12.16
C SER A 16 18.78 10.58 -12.26
N HIS A 17 18.19 10.78 -13.45
CA HIS A 17 17.00 11.63 -13.63
C HIS A 17 15.77 11.15 -12.85
N MET A 18 15.70 9.87 -12.44
CA MET A 18 14.65 9.38 -11.55
C MET A 18 14.62 10.10 -10.19
N ALA A 19 15.73 10.75 -9.79
CA ALA A 19 15.82 11.56 -8.58
C ALA A 19 14.84 12.75 -8.56
N LEU A 20 14.40 13.20 -9.74
CA LEU A 20 13.51 14.36 -9.88
C LEU A 20 12.03 13.98 -9.76
N ILE A 21 11.72 12.70 -9.58
CA ILE A 21 10.35 12.22 -9.39
C ILE A 21 9.93 12.55 -7.96
N GLU A 22 8.93 13.41 -7.82
CA GLU A 22 8.28 13.71 -6.55
C GLU A 22 7.02 12.85 -6.38
N ALA A 23 6.92 12.16 -5.25
CA ALA A 23 5.75 11.37 -4.88
C ALA A 23 4.97 12.07 -3.78
N ARG A 24 3.70 12.40 -4.06
CA ARG A 24 2.78 12.98 -3.09
C ARG A 24 1.66 11.99 -2.77
N ASN A 25 1.52 11.65 -1.49
CA ASN A 25 0.35 10.90 -1.02
C ASN A 25 -0.89 11.80 -1.08
N VAL A 26 -1.96 11.28 -1.67
CA VAL A 26 -3.30 11.87 -1.68
C VAL A 26 -4.29 10.86 -1.11
N ALA A 27 -5.51 11.28 -0.77
CA ALA A 27 -6.48 10.42 -0.08
C ALA A 27 -6.75 9.09 -0.81
N THR A 28 -6.72 9.09 -2.15
CA THR A 28 -7.08 7.94 -2.98
C THR A 28 -5.89 7.26 -3.66
N GLY A 29 -4.65 7.68 -3.38
CA GLY A 29 -3.48 7.14 -4.07
C GLY A 29 -2.20 7.95 -3.92
N ILE A 30 -1.34 7.82 -4.93
CA ILE A 30 -0.06 8.53 -5.04
C ILE A 30 -0.05 9.30 -6.37
N THR A 31 0.26 10.60 -6.31
CA THR A 31 0.56 11.39 -7.51
C THR A 31 2.07 11.49 -7.67
N LEU A 32 2.56 11.16 -8.87
CA LEU A 32 3.96 11.32 -9.26
C LEU A 32 4.09 12.50 -10.22
N THR A 33 5.08 13.35 -9.97
CA THR A 33 5.39 14.49 -10.84
C THR A 33 6.88 14.55 -11.13
N ALA A 34 7.25 15.01 -12.32
CA ALA A 34 8.64 15.28 -12.71
C ALA A 34 8.69 16.48 -13.68
N PRO A 35 9.81 17.22 -13.75
CA PRO A 35 9.92 18.37 -14.65
C PRO A 35 9.66 18.02 -16.11
N GLY A 36 8.77 18.76 -16.76
CA GLY A 36 8.43 18.57 -18.18
C GLY A 36 7.58 17.33 -18.49
N MET A 37 7.09 16.62 -17.46
CA MET A 37 6.21 15.47 -17.60
C MET A 37 4.80 15.78 -17.09
N GLU A 38 3.80 15.14 -17.70
CA GLU A 38 2.44 15.15 -17.17
C GLU A 38 2.41 14.39 -15.83
N SER A 39 1.56 14.86 -14.91
CA SER A 39 1.41 14.23 -13.60
C SER A 39 0.72 12.87 -13.74
N ILE A 40 1.26 11.85 -13.08
CA ILE A 40 0.70 10.50 -13.08
C ILE A 40 -0.03 10.27 -11.76
N SER A 41 -1.29 9.82 -11.81
CA SER A 41 -2.04 9.43 -10.62
C SER A 41 -2.13 7.91 -10.54
N ILE A 42 -1.61 7.35 -9.45
CA ILE A 42 -1.63 5.92 -9.14
C ILE A 42 -2.65 5.72 -8.03
N PRO A 43 -3.87 5.23 -8.32
CA PRO A 43 -4.85 4.98 -7.27
C PRO A 43 -4.36 3.88 -6.35
N PHE A 44 -4.69 3.98 -5.05
CA PHE A 44 -4.54 2.83 -4.18
C PHE A 44 -5.39 1.67 -4.74
N PRO A 45 -4.89 0.43 -4.69
CA PRO A 45 -5.71 -0.71 -5.03
C PRO A 45 -6.94 -0.66 -4.12
N GLN A 46 -8.12 -0.50 -4.72
CA GLN A 46 -9.33 -0.86 -3.97
C GLN A 46 -9.24 -2.37 -3.69
N ASP A 47 -9.79 -2.83 -2.58
CA ASP A 47 -9.86 -4.25 -2.22
C ASP A 47 -10.69 -5.04 -3.27
N CYS A 48 -10.10 -5.27 -4.43
CA CYS A 48 -10.76 -5.80 -5.63
C CYS A 48 -10.49 -7.30 -5.83
N TRP A 49 -9.63 -7.87 -5.00
CA TRP A 49 -9.31 -9.28 -5.06
C TRP A 49 -10.46 -10.06 -4.45
N ARG A 50 -11.24 -10.76 -5.29
CA ARG A 50 -12.26 -11.71 -4.83
C ARG A 50 -11.72 -13.11 -4.65
N ARG A 51 -10.68 -13.47 -5.43
CA ARG A 51 -10.04 -14.79 -5.40
C ARG A 51 -8.54 -14.65 -5.61
N ILE A 52 -7.77 -15.46 -4.88
CA ILE A 52 -6.30 -15.49 -4.94
C ILE A 52 -5.89 -16.95 -5.12
N ARG A 53 -4.98 -17.26 -6.04
CA ARG A 53 -4.42 -18.61 -6.19
C ARG A 53 -2.97 -18.63 -5.71
N ILE A 54 -2.67 -19.51 -4.77
CA ILE A 54 -1.31 -19.72 -4.25
C ILE A 54 -0.97 -21.20 -4.50
N GLY A 55 -0.02 -21.45 -5.40
CA GLY A 55 0.24 -22.81 -5.91
C GLY A 55 -1.00 -23.40 -6.60
N GLY A 56 -1.42 -24.59 -6.17
CA GLY A 56 -2.60 -25.29 -6.67
C GLY A 56 -3.91 -24.95 -5.95
N VAL A 57 -3.89 -24.08 -4.93
CA VAL A 57 -5.04 -23.82 -4.05
C VAL A 57 -5.64 -22.46 -4.36
N LEU A 58 -6.98 -22.41 -4.49
CA LEU A 58 -7.75 -21.19 -4.73
C LEU A 58 -8.42 -20.73 -3.43
N PHE A 59 -8.14 -19.49 -3.03
CA PHE A 59 -8.69 -18.82 -1.86
C PHE A 59 -9.75 -17.82 -2.30
N SER A 60 -10.83 -17.69 -1.52
CA SER A 60 -11.83 -16.63 -1.69
C SER A 60 -11.62 -15.56 -0.62
N VAL A 61 -11.54 -14.31 -1.04
CA VAL A 61 -11.46 -13.16 -0.14
C VAL A 61 -12.90 -12.76 0.18
N VAL A 62 -13.31 -12.98 1.43
CA VAL A 62 -14.73 -12.85 1.83
C VAL A 62 -15.08 -11.46 2.35
N LYS A 63 -14.14 -10.80 3.05
CA LYS A 63 -14.32 -9.45 3.57
C LYS A 63 -12.97 -8.81 3.87
N PRO A 64 -12.88 -7.47 3.92
CA PRO A 64 -11.78 -6.77 4.55
C PRO A 64 -11.60 -7.22 6.01
N CYS A 65 -10.35 -7.33 6.44
CA CYS A 65 -10.01 -7.69 7.81
C CYS A 65 -9.92 -6.44 8.67
N ASP A 66 -10.99 -6.14 9.40
CA ASP A 66 -10.98 -5.15 10.47
C ASP A 66 -9.89 -5.53 11.48
N ARG A 67 -8.92 -4.63 11.69
CA ARG A 67 -7.81 -4.90 12.62
C ARG A 67 -8.34 -4.79 14.05
N CYS A 68 -8.14 -5.83 14.84
CA CYS A 68 -8.63 -5.90 16.22
C CYS A 68 -7.53 -5.55 17.23
N ILE A 69 -7.92 -5.37 18.50
CA ILE A 69 -7.04 -5.01 19.63
C ILE A 69 -5.80 -5.91 19.78
N VAL A 70 -5.81 -7.14 19.25
CA VAL A 70 -4.67 -8.04 19.30
C VAL A 70 -3.42 -7.43 18.66
N THR A 71 -3.56 -6.55 17.67
CA THR A 71 -2.41 -5.89 17.01
C THR A 71 -1.69 -4.87 17.89
N THR A 72 -2.24 -4.54 19.07
CA THR A 72 -1.62 -3.63 20.06
C THR A 72 -0.71 -4.36 21.05
N ILE A 73 -0.59 -5.68 20.91
CA ILE A 73 0.23 -6.55 21.76
C ILE A 73 1.61 -6.71 21.11
N ASP A 74 2.65 -6.38 21.85
CA ASP A 74 4.01 -6.75 21.49
C ASP A 74 4.16 -8.28 21.52
N PRO A 75 4.57 -8.93 20.41
CA PRO A 75 4.56 -10.39 20.32
C PRO A 75 5.64 -11.09 21.17
N GLU A 76 6.72 -10.39 21.54
CA GLU A 76 7.81 -10.95 22.34
C GLU A 76 7.52 -10.83 23.84
N THR A 77 6.89 -9.73 24.25
CA THR A 77 6.70 -9.39 25.68
C THR A 77 5.27 -9.55 26.16
N GLY A 78 4.28 -9.64 25.25
CA GLY A 78 2.87 -9.65 25.57
C GLY A 78 2.32 -8.33 26.12
N GLN A 79 3.16 -7.28 26.17
CA GLN A 79 2.77 -5.98 26.71
C GLN A 79 1.95 -5.18 25.70
N ARG A 80 1.15 -4.25 26.22
CA ARG A 80 0.38 -3.27 25.43
C ARG A 80 0.77 -1.86 25.86
N PRO A 81 1.90 -1.33 25.37
CA PRO A 81 2.38 -0.01 25.78
C PRO A 81 1.39 1.10 25.38
N ASP A 82 0.72 0.96 24.25
CA ASP A 82 -0.41 1.79 23.82
C ASP A 82 -1.56 0.89 23.33
N ARG A 83 -2.76 1.07 23.89
CA ARG A 83 -3.94 0.25 23.53
C ARG A 83 -4.67 0.76 22.29
N THR A 84 -4.27 1.92 21.78
CA THR A 84 -4.87 2.59 20.61
C THR A 84 -3.97 2.53 19.39
N GLU A 85 -2.66 2.37 19.57
CA GLU A 85 -1.72 2.17 18.47
C GLU A 85 -1.39 0.69 18.26
N PRO A 86 -1.33 0.19 17.00
CA PRO A 86 -1.34 0.95 15.74
C PRO A 86 -2.73 1.21 15.15
N LEU A 87 -3.81 0.82 15.84
CA LEU A 87 -5.18 0.84 15.27
C LEU A 87 -5.62 2.24 14.84
N ARG A 88 -5.35 3.25 15.64
CA ARG A 88 -5.70 4.65 15.35
C ARG A 88 -5.05 5.17 14.06
N ASN A 89 -3.81 4.77 13.79
CA ASN A 89 -3.15 5.13 12.54
C ASN A 89 -3.70 4.32 11.36
N LEU A 90 -3.97 3.03 11.55
CA LEU A 90 -4.56 2.18 10.51
C LEU A 90 -5.95 2.66 10.08
N GLU A 91 -6.78 3.10 11.01
CA GLU A 91 -8.11 3.69 10.71
C GLU A 91 -8.02 4.88 9.74
N ARG A 92 -6.95 5.68 9.81
CA ARG A 92 -6.74 6.80 8.88
C ARG A 92 -6.45 6.34 7.45
N PHE A 93 -5.91 5.14 7.26
CA PHE A 93 -5.60 4.57 5.95
C PHE A 93 -6.72 3.69 5.39
N VAL A 94 -7.61 3.16 6.25
CA VAL A 94 -8.74 2.32 5.84
C VAL A 94 -9.96 3.13 5.37
N ALA A 95 -9.95 4.46 5.54
CA ALA A 95 -11.06 5.37 5.23
C ALA A 95 -11.35 5.59 3.72
N THR A 96 -10.92 4.73 2.81
CA THR A 96 -11.20 4.89 1.36
C THR A 96 -11.54 3.56 0.69
N GLY A 97 -12.53 2.86 1.26
CA GLY A 97 -13.08 1.62 0.69
C GLY A 97 -14.58 1.43 0.95
N ALA A 98 -15.31 2.47 1.36
CA ALA A 98 -16.75 2.42 1.59
C ALA A 98 -17.47 3.49 0.76
N ALA A 99 -17.77 3.16 -0.49
CA ALA A 99 -18.95 3.68 -1.16
C ALA A 99 -19.41 2.61 -2.17
N ALA A 100 -20.64 2.16 -1.94
CA ALA A 100 -21.41 1.22 -2.76
C ALA A 100 -21.68 1.76 -4.17
#